data_AF-A0A382SGS4-F1
#
_entry.id   AF-A0A382SGS4-F1
#
_cell.length_a   1.000
_cell.length_b   1.000
_cell.length_c   1.000
_cell.angle_alpha   90.00
_cell.angle_beta   90.00
_cell.angle_gamma   90.00
#
_symmetry.space_group_name_H-M   'P 1'
#
loop_
_entity.id
_entity.type
_entity.pdbx_description
1 polymer ?
#
loop_
_entity_poly.entity_id
_entity_poly.type
_entity_poly.pdbx_seq_one_letter_code
_entity_poly.pdbx_strand_id
1 'polypeptide(L)'
;TIEGVALNFFDSPGLQQYQYEKPKAASAKKEKKKTKKVKPKVKQKKKKINILKPTLYMFFFMTIGIMLTYDQRPELFDFLSISNLEKSPIVDEEIKDDIVSQVEVEIEKPPVEGPNYLIESQSLISTIIHTFDLLQDQQILLLSISDGQMDLEIVGNKTMDISVDTLGDVLNYSLRQVNEDKQFKHGYLVNYRTVDIINNQSELSLDKFQSLITEMETSFFKVLDPIERGNNIQNPIIIQISGVDKINQMLSNLYTLGNNVALEKFVFTNNLNDSNPTSVFYISLYFLNTELG
;
A
#
# COMPACT_ATOMS: atom_id res chain seq x y z
N THR A 1 -3.03 2.63 -34.80
CA THR A 1 -3.70 2.18 -33.58
C THR A 1 -2.73 2.48 -32.47
N ILE A 2 -3.11 3.32 -31.50
CA ILE A 2 -2.30 3.52 -30.31
C ILE A 2 -2.83 2.49 -29.32
N GLU A 3 -2.03 1.49 -29.02
CA GLU A 3 -2.32 0.50 -28.00
C GLU A 3 -1.87 1.11 -26.68
N GLY A 4 -2.84 1.40 -25.81
CA GLY A 4 -2.59 1.88 -24.45
C GLY A 4 -3.03 0.80 -23.46
N VAL A 5 -2.42 0.81 -22.29
CA VAL A 5 -2.83 -0.03 -21.16
C VAL A 5 -3.52 0.88 -20.15
N ALA A 6 -4.75 0.55 -19.76
CA ALA A 6 -5.49 1.25 -18.73
C ALA A 6 -5.87 0.25 -17.64
N LEU A 7 -5.66 0.62 -16.37
CA LEU A 7 -6.10 -0.21 -15.25
C LEU A 7 -7.61 -0.05 -15.08
N ASN A 8 -8.36 -1.15 -15.03
CA ASN A 8 -9.80 -1.14 -14.75
C ASN A 8 -10.01 -1.57 -13.30
N PHE A 9 -10.82 -0.82 -12.55
CA PHE A 9 -11.11 -1.09 -11.14
C PHE A 9 -12.49 -1.73 -10.91
N PHE A 10 -13.36 -1.77 -11.91
CA PHE A 10 -14.78 -2.04 -11.69
C PHE A 10 -15.22 -3.46 -12.09
N ASP A 11 -14.82 -3.93 -13.28
CA ASP A 11 -15.34 -5.19 -13.83
C ASP A 11 -14.27 -6.29 -13.92
N SER A 12 -12.98 -5.91 -14.01
CA SER A 12 -11.86 -6.86 -13.87
C SER A 12 -10.62 -6.10 -13.37
N PRO A 13 -10.25 -6.25 -12.09
CA PRO A 13 -9.09 -5.55 -11.54
C PRO A 13 -7.82 -5.93 -12.31
N GLY A 14 -7.08 -4.93 -12.79
CA GLY A 14 -5.79 -5.11 -13.48
C GLY A 14 -5.62 -4.30 -14.77
N LEU A 15 -4.44 -4.45 -15.38
CA LEU A 15 -4.02 -3.76 -16.61
C LEU A 15 -4.76 -4.34 -17.81
N GLN A 16 -5.69 -3.58 -18.39
CA GLN A 16 -6.42 -3.96 -19.60
C GLN A 16 -5.89 -3.22 -20.82
N GLN A 17 -5.76 -3.92 -21.94
CA GLN A 17 -5.43 -3.31 -23.23
C GLN A 17 -6.64 -2.53 -23.73
N TYR A 18 -6.51 -1.21 -23.82
CA TYR A 18 -7.53 -0.33 -24.36
C TYR A 18 -7.23 -0.04 -25.83
N GLN A 19 -8.16 -0.39 -26.72
CA GLN A 19 -8.10 0.00 -28.13
C GLN A 19 -8.96 1.25 -28.36
N TYR A 20 -8.32 2.34 -28.76
CA TYR A 20 -9.02 3.54 -29.20
C TYR A 20 -9.79 3.25 -30.51
N GLU A 21 -11.08 2.97 -30.42
CA GLU A 21 -11.94 3.11 -31.60
C GLU A 21 -12.13 4.60 -31.87
N LYS A 22 -11.46 5.11 -32.91
CA LYS A 22 -11.79 6.43 -33.45
C LYS A 22 -13.29 6.44 -33.81
N PRO A 23 -14.05 7.47 -33.44
CA PRO A 23 -15.45 7.58 -33.88
C PRO A 23 -15.49 7.48 -35.40
N LYS A 24 -16.27 6.52 -35.91
CA LYS A 24 -16.43 6.27 -37.35
C LYS A 24 -17.10 7.49 -37.98
N ALA A 25 -16.31 8.34 -38.63
CA ALA A 25 -16.82 9.28 -39.61
C ALA A 25 -17.53 8.51 -40.72
N ALA A 26 -18.79 8.81 -40.97
CA ALA A 26 -19.57 8.25 -42.07
C ALA A 26 -18.93 8.64 -43.41
N SER A 27 -18.23 7.71 -44.07
CA SER A 27 -17.68 7.95 -45.40
C SER A 27 -18.39 7.07 -46.44
N ALA A 28 -19.06 7.75 -47.36
CA ALA A 28 -19.76 7.20 -48.52
C ALA A 28 -18.84 6.38 -49.44
N LYS A 29 -19.43 5.33 -50.02
CA LYS A 29 -18.85 4.45 -51.06
C LYS A 29 -18.30 5.23 -52.25
N LYS A 30 -17.11 4.85 -52.75
CA LYS A 30 -16.82 4.80 -54.19
C LYS A 30 -15.89 3.62 -54.55
N GLU A 31 -16.18 3.06 -55.72
CA GLU A 31 -15.69 1.80 -56.27
C GLU A 31 -14.28 1.82 -56.88
N LYS A 32 -13.79 0.59 -57.09
CA LYS A 32 -12.47 0.11 -57.52
C LYS A 32 -12.00 0.59 -58.91
N LYS A 33 -10.68 0.60 -59.11
CA LYS A 33 -10.05 0.08 -60.36
C LYS A 33 -8.76 -0.69 -60.07
N LYS A 34 -8.64 -1.87 -60.71
CA LYS A 34 -7.48 -2.78 -60.70
C LYS A 34 -6.47 -2.38 -61.78
N THR A 35 -5.18 -2.55 -61.50
CA THR A 35 -4.16 -2.72 -62.56
C THR A 35 -3.05 -3.70 -62.12
N LYS A 36 -2.50 -4.37 -63.14
CA LYS A 36 -1.79 -5.65 -63.14
C LYS A 36 -0.38 -5.63 -62.53
N LYS A 37 0.01 -6.82 -62.04
CA LYS A 37 1.33 -7.22 -61.52
C LYS A 37 2.45 -7.15 -62.57
N VAL A 38 3.63 -6.70 -62.15
CA VAL A 38 4.94 -7.00 -62.78
C VAL A 38 5.86 -7.53 -61.67
N LYS A 39 6.46 -8.71 -61.88
CA LYS A 39 7.44 -9.32 -60.95
C LYS A 39 8.85 -8.78 -61.27
N PRO A 40 9.66 -8.37 -60.27
CA PRO A 40 11.10 -8.32 -60.42
C PRO A 40 11.81 -9.43 -59.63
N LYS A 41 12.98 -9.79 -60.15
CA LYS A 41 13.81 -10.96 -59.85
C LYS A 41 14.38 -10.96 -58.42
N VAL A 42 14.47 -12.16 -57.86
CA VAL A 42 15.08 -12.48 -56.56
C VAL A 42 16.59 -12.17 -56.59
N LYS A 43 17.03 -11.23 -55.76
CA LYS A 43 18.42 -11.16 -55.28
C LYS A 43 18.42 -11.55 -53.81
N GLN A 44 19.10 -12.65 -53.47
CA GLN A 44 19.27 -13.09 -52.09
C GLN A 44 20.03 -12.00 -51.30
N LYS A 45 19.32 -11.29 -50.42
CA LYS A 45 19.93 -10.41 -49.43
C LYS A 45 20.52 -11.29 -48.33
N LYS A 46 21.83 -11.15 -48.06
CA LYS A 46 22.47 -11.72 -46.88
C LYS A 46 21.66 -11.30 -45.65
N LYS A 47 21.19 -12.26 -44.86
CA LYS A 47 20.44 -12.00 -43.61
C LYS A 47 21.34 -11.19 -42.68
N LYS A 48 20.98 -9.93 -42.40
CA LYS A 48 21.51 -9.21 -41.25
C LYS A 48 20.96 -9.92 -40.01
N ILE A 49 21.82 -10.64 -39.30
CA ILE A 49 21.47 -11.25 -38.02
C ILE A 49 21.19 -10.10 -37.06
N ASN A 50 19.96 -10.02 -36.56
CA ASN A 50 19.50 -8.93 -35.73
C ASN A 50 19.84 -9.26 -34.27
N ILE A 51 21.11 -9.06 -33.89
CA ILE A 51 21.70 -9.43 -32.59
C ILE A 51 20.99 -8.72 -31.41
N LEU A 52 20.29 -7.60 -31.67
CA LEU A 52 19.52 -6.89 -30.66
C LEU A 52 18.44 -7.75 -29.99
N LYS A 53 17.75 -8.61 -30.75
CA LYS A 53 16.69 -9.46 -30.21
C LYS A 53 17.21 -10.48 -29.20
N PRO A 54 18.21 -11.32 -29.52
CA PRO A 54 18.75 -12.26 -28.53
C PRO A 54 19.40 -11.55 -27.33
N THR A 55 20.05 -10.40 -27.51
CA THR A 55 20.60 -9.62 -26.38
C THR A 55 19.51 -9.12 -25.44
N LEU A 56 18.40 -8.61 -25.97
CA LEU A 56 17.28 -8.13 -25.15
C LEU A 56 16.62 -9.26 -24.36
N TYR A 57 16.47 -10.44 -24.97
CA TYR A 57 15.99 -11.63 -24.26
C TYR A 57 16.96 -12.07 -23.17
N MET A 58 18.28 -12.10 -23.44
CA MET A 58 19.29 -12.39 -22.42
C MET A 58 19.20 -11.42 -21.24
N PHE A 59 19.06 -10.12 -21.51
CA PHE A 59 18.92 -9.11 -20.46
C PHE A 59 17.65 -9.34 -19.62
N PHE A 60 16.51 -9.58 -20.28
CA PHE A 60 15.23 -9.81 -19.61
C PHE A 60 15.26 -11.04 -18.69
N PHE A 61 15.83 -12.16 -19.15
CA PHE A 61 15.96 -13.36 -18.32
C PHE A 61 17.00 -13.20 -17.22
N MET A 62 18.06 -12.42 -17.44
CA MET A 62 19.06 -12.13 -16.42
C MET A 62 18.46 -11.27 -15.29
N THR A 63 17.68 -10.23 -15.63
CA THR A 63 17.02 -9.39 -14.62
C THR A 63 15.99 -10.16 -13.82
N ILE A 64 15.20 -11.02 -14.47
CA ILE A 64 14.23 -11.87 -13.76
C ILE A 64 14.95 -12.87 -12.87
N GLY A 65 16.04 -13.48 -13.35
CA GLY A 65 16.86 -14.40 -12.56
C GLY A 65 17.47 -13.76 -11.33
N ILE A 66 18.01 -12.55 -11.47
CA ILE A 66 18.53 -11.75 -10.33
C ILE A 66 17.41 -11.41 -9.36
N MET A 67 16.25 -10.95 -9.83
CA MET A 67 15.14 -10.59 -8.95
C MET A 67 14.61 -11.79 -8.14
N LEU A 68 14.48 -12.96 -8.78
CA LEU A 68 14.07 -14.20 -8.13
C LEU A 68 15.11 -14.71 -7.12
N THR A 69 16.40 -14.56 -7.42
CA THR A 69 17.47 -15.01 -6.51
C THR A 69 17.72 -14.03 -5.37
N TYR A 70 17.50 -12.74 -5.58
CA TYR A 70 17.52 -11.73 -4.51
C TYR A 70 16.42 -11.99 -3.48
N ASP A 71 15.22 -12.34 -3.92
CA ASP A 71 14.08 -12.67 -3.05
C ASP A 71 14.30 -13.96 -2.23
N GLN A 72 15.08 -14.91 -2.78
CA GLN A 72 15.33 -16.21 -2.13
C GLN A 72 16.63 -16.27 -1.31
N ARG A 73 17.70 -15.56 -1.73
CA ARG A 73 19.04 -15.57 -1.12
C ARG A 73 19.75 -14.23 -1.37
N PRO A 74 19.38 -13.17 -0.62
CA PRO A 74 19.95 -11.84 -0.80
C PRO A 74 21.47 -11.77 -0.50
N GLU A 75 22.00 -12.67 0.34
CA GLU A 75 23.41 -12.76 0.74
C GLU A 75 24.41 -12.92 -0.44
N LEU A 76 23.96 -13.50 -1.57
CA LEU A 76 24.82 -13.67 -2.76
C LEU A 76 25.14 -12.34 -3.47
N PHE A 77 24.44 -11.26 -3.10
CA PHE A 77 24.55 -9.93 -3.71
C PHE A 77 25.23 -8.90 -2.79
N ASP A 78 25.76 -9.30 -1.63
CA ASP A 78 26.48 -8.41 -0.70
C ASP A 78 27.68 -7.69 -1.34
N PHE A 79 28.25 -8.25 -2.41
CA PHE A 79 29.35 -7.60 -3.15
C PHE A 79 28.93 -6.29 -3.85
N LEU A 80 27.64 -6.11 -4.16
CA LEU A 80 27.11 -4.89 -4.80
C LEU A 80 26.95 -3.74 -3.79
N SER A 81 26.96 -4.04 -2.49
CA SER A 81 26.85 -3.07 -1.40
C SER A 81 28.19 -2.42 -1.02
N ILE A 82 29.28 -2.78 -1.71
CA ILE A 82 30.61 -2.19 -1.48
C ILE A 82 30.69 -0.83 -2.21
N SER A 83 29.96 0.16 -1.71
CA SER A 83 30.12 1.58 -2.06
C SER A 83 30.29 2.48 -0.84
N ASN A 84 30.73 1.92 0.28
CA ASN A 84 31.28 2.69 1.40
C ASN A 84 32.77 2.33 1.56
N LEU A 85 33.59 3.02 0.77
CA LEU A 85 35.04 3.07 0.95
C LEU A 85 35.35 3.58 2.37
N GLU A 86 35.80 2.67 3.23
CA GLU A 86 36.94 2.83 4.12
C GLU A 86 37.21 4.25 4.67
N LYS A 87 36.79 4.49 5.92
CA LYS A 87 37.59 5.29 6.85
C LYS A 87 38.04 4.38 7.98
N SER A 88 39.32 4.05 7.97
CA SER A 88 39.99 3.29 9.02
C SER A 88 40.12 4.13 10.30
N PRO A 89 40.39 3.47 11.45
CA PRO A 89 40.43 4.10 12.77
C PRO A 89 41.82 4.70 13.05
N ILE A 90 41.85 5.81 13.78
CA ILE A 90 43.10 6.31 14.37
C ILE A 90 43.06 5.99 15.88
N VAL A 91 43.79 4.92 16.17
CA VAL A 91 44.62 4.58 17.34
C VAL A 91 44.78 5.66 18.44
N ASP A 92 44.46 5.21 19.65
CA ASP A 92 45.10 5.38 20.97
C ASP A 92 45.84 6.67 21.33
N GLU A 93 45.39 7.31 22.42
CA GLU A 93 46.30 7.95 23.38
C GLU A 93 45.83 7.72 24.83
N GLU A 94 46.61 6.87 25.49
CA GLU A 94 46.96 6.68 26.90
C GLU A 94 46.12 7.32 28.04
N ILE A 95 45.75 6.40 28.93
CA ILE A 95 45.13 6.52 30.25
C ILE A 95 45.97 7.40 31.21
N LYS A 96 45.28 8.26 31.98
CA LYS A 96 45.69 8.60 33.34
C LYS A 96 44.49 8.44 34.29
N ASP A 97 44.61 7.43 35.15
CA ASP A 97 43.77 7.20 36.31
C ASP A 97 43.79 8.40 37.26
N ASP A 98 42.62 8.85 37.70
CA ASP A 98 42.42 9.12 39.13
C ASP A 98 40.92 9.18 39.52
N ILE A 99 40.59 8.35 40.52
CA ILE A 99 39.51 8.48 41.53
C ILE A 99 38.04 8.34 41.08
N VAL A 100 37.57 7.10 41.29
CA VAL A 100 36.21 6.63 41.55
C VAL A 100 35.31 7.68 42.24
N SER A 101 34.34 8.20 41.49
CA SER A 101 33.04 8.61 42.03
C SER A 101 31.99 8.02 41.11
N GLN A 102 31.33 6.95 41.58
CA GLN A 102 30.19 6.34 40.90
C GLN A 102 29.02 7.33 40.96
N VAL A 103 29.01 8.29 40.05
CA VAL A 103 27.77 8.91 39.58
C VAL A 103 27.15 7.85 38.69
N GLU A 104 26.01 7.31 39.12
CA GLU A 104 25.14 6.49 38.29
C GLU A 104 24.72 7.38 37.12
N VAL A 105 25.49 7.31 36.03
CA VAL A 105 25.12 7.89 34.75
C VAL A 105 23.92 7.08 34.33
N GLU A 106 22.74 7.68 34.49
CA GLU A 106 21.55 7.28 33.77
C GLU A 106 21.96 7.27 32.29
N ILE A 107 22.28 6.07 31.80
CA ILE A 107 22.49 5.85 30.38
C ILE A 107 21.12 6.19 29.79
N GLU A 108 20.98 7.41 29.26
CA GLU A 108 19.88 7.75 28.37
C GLU A 108 19.90 6.67 27.30
N LYS A 109 19.00 5.69 27.49
CA LYS A 109 18.72 4.67 26.51
C LYS A 109 18.47 5.44 25.21
N PRO A 110 19.18 5.14 24.11
CA PRO A 110 18.90 5.80 22.85
C PRO A 110 17.39 5.68 22.63
N PRO A 111 16.71 6.76 22.18
CA PRO A 111 15.27 6.75 22.02
C PRO A 111 14.94 5.49 21.24
N VAL A 112 14.19 4.59 21.87
CA VAL A 112 13.78 3.35 21.24
C VAL A 112 12.95 3.80 20.05
N GLU A 113 13.55 3.74 18.87
CA GLU A 113 12.85 3.97 17.61
C GLU A 113 11.67 3.00 17.66
N GLY A 114 10.46 3.55 17.73
CA GLY A 114 9.26 2.75 17.91
C GLY A 114 9.22 1.67 16.82
N PRO A 115 8.74 0.46 17.13
CA PRO A 115 8.72 -0.59 16.13
C PRO A 115 7.93 -0.11 14.89
N ASN A 116 8.46 -0.36 13.68
CA ASN A 116 7.92 0.18 12.42
C ASN A 116 6.39 -0.01 12.26
N TYR A 117 5.84 -1.11 12.78
CA TYR A 117 4.40 -1.39 12.75
C TYR A 117 3.56 -0.30 13.43
N LEU A 118 4.09 0.41 14.44
CA LEU A 118 3.39 1.52 15.09
C LEU A 118 3.30 2.72 14.17
N ILE A 119 4.39 3.07 13.51
CA ILE A 119 4.42 4.20 12.57
C ILE A 119 3.46 3.91 11.42
N GLU A 120 3.50 2.70 10.87
CA GLU A 120 2.59 2.24 9.81
C GLU A 120 1.13 2.31 10.26
N SER A 121 0.82 1.76 11.43
CA SER A 121 -0.53 1.80 12.02
C SER A 121 -1.04 3.23 12.23
N GLN A 122 -0.22 4.12 12.80
CA GLN A 122 -0.63 5.49 13.07
C GLN A 122 -0.78 6.30 11.78
N SER A 123 0.06 6.06 10.79
CA SER A 123 -0.07 6.62 9.44
C SER A 123 -1.37 6.20 8.78
N LEU A 124 -1.71 4.92 8.89
CA LEU A 124 -2.94 4.35 8.38
C LEU A 124 -4.16 4.98 9.08
N ILE A 125 -4.20 4.99 10.43
CA ILE A 125 -5.32 5.58 11.19
C ILE A 125 -5.48 7.07 10.87
N SER A 126 -4.38 7.83 10.85
CA SER A 126 -4.40 9.25 10.51
C SER A 126 -4.92 9.49 9.10
N THR A 127 -4.55 8.64 8.14
CA THR A 127 -5.04 8.72 6.76
C THR A 127 -6.53 8.45 6.68
N ILE A 128 -7.04 7.45 7.42
CA ILE A 128 -8.49 7.17 7.47
C ILE A 128 -9.25 8.39 8.00
N ILE A 129 -8.82 8.93 9.15
CA ILE A 129 -9.48 10.07 9.78
C ILE A 129 -9.48 11.27 8.82
N HIS A 130 -8.33 11.60 8.23
CA HIS A 130 -8.23 12.70 7.29
C HIS A 130 -9.08 12.47 6.03
N THR A 131 -9.20 11.22 5.57
CA THR A 131 -10.05 10.86 4.42
C THR A 131 -11.53 11.07 4.75
N PHE A 132 -11.99 10.65 5.93
CA PHE A 132 -13.36 10.91 6.37
C PHE A 132 -13.63 12.41 6.53
N ASP A 133 -12.68 13.17 7.06
CA ASP A 133 -12.81 14.63 7.20
C ASP A 133 -12.85 15.36 5.86
N LEU A 134 -12.01 14.96 4.90
CA LEU A 134 -11.99 15.54 3.56
C LEU A 134 -13.28 15.26 2.78
N LEU A 135 -13.94 14.14 3.08
CA LEU A 135 -15.06 13.61 2.31
C LEU A 135 -16.40 13.66 3.07
N GLN A 136 -16.52 14.46 4.13
CA GLN A 136 -17.73 14.53 4.98
C GLN A 136 -19.02 14.76 4.18
N ASP A 137 -18.96 15.54 3.09
CA ASP A 137 -20.10 15.84 2.22
C ASP A 137 -20.28 14.87 1.04
N GLN A 138 -19.45 13.82 0.97
CA GLN A 138 -19.46 12.86 -0.13
C GLN A 138 -19.88 11.48 0.35
N GLN A 139 -20.45 10.71 -0.57
CA GLN A 139 -20.77 9.32 -0.30
C GLN A 139 -19.58 8.44 -0.65
N ILE A 140 -18.81 8.05 0.38
CA ILE A 140 -17.79 6.99 0.26
C ILE A 140 -18.49 5.65 0.10
N LEU A 141 -18.14 4.89 -0.93
CA LEU A 141 -18.60 3.51 -1.16
C LEU A 141 -17.59 2.48 -0.68
N LEU A 142 -16.31 2.77 -0.89
CA LEU A 142 -15.20 1.91 -0.48
C LEU A 142 -14.06 2.79 0.00
N LEU A 143 -13.48 2.42 1.13
CA LEU A 143 -12.17 2.90 1.56
C LEU A 143 -11.40 1.69 2.08
N SER A 144 -10.38 1.26 1.35
CA SER A 144 -9.49 0.17 1.74
C SER A 144 -8.08 0.72 1.89
N ILE A 145 -7.50 0.65 3.08
CA ILE A 145 -6.17 1.18 3.39
C ILE A 145 -5.32 0.08 4.02
N SER A 146 -4.12 -0.13 3.48
CA SER A 146 -3.09 -1.04 4.00
C SER A 146 -1.76 -0.77 3.32
N ASP A 147 -0.64 -1.03 4.00
CA ASP A 147 0.71 -1.08 3.40
C ASP A 147 1.08 0.16 2.54
N GLY A 148 0.79 1.37 3.05
CA GLY A 148 1.06 2.63 2.33
C GLY A 148 0.09 2.95 1.19
N GLN A 149 -0.83 2.04 0.83
CA GLN A 149 -1.79 2.24 -0.25
C GLN A 149 -3.23 2.41 0.26
N MET A 150 -3.97 3.27 -0.45
CA MET A 150 -5.38 3.54 -0.23
C MET A 150 -6.15 3.41 -1.55
N ASP A 151 -7.12 2.50 -1.57
CA ASP A 151 -8.18 2.42 -2.57
C ASP A 151 -9.41 3.17 -2.06
N LEU A 152 -9.83 4.20 -2.80
CA LEU A 152 -10.96 5.04 -2.44
C LEU A 152 -11.98 5.07 -3.59
N GLU A 153 -13.23 4.73 -3.29
CA GLU A 153 -14.35 4.92 -4.19
C GLU A 153 -15.40 5.84 -3.58
N ILE A 154 -15.75 6.90 -4.32
CA ILE A 154 -16.76 7.88 -3.91
C ILE A 154 -17.77 8.13 -5.03
N VAL A 155 -18.98 8.53 -4.67
CA VAL A 155 -20.01 8.96 -5.61
C VAL A 155 -20.25 10.46 -5.50
N GLY A 156 -20.29 11.12 -6.65
CA GLY A 156 -20.50 12.56 -6.73
C GLY A 156 -20.85 13.03 -8.14
N ASN A 157 -20.69 14.34 -8.35
CA ASN A 157 -20.83 14.98 -9.64
C ASN A 157 -19.62 14.67 -10.53
N LYS A 158 -19.78 14.78 -11.86
CA LYS A 158 -18.70 14.54 -12.85
C LYS A 158 -17.37 15.24 -12.51
N THR A 159 -17.48 16.43 -11.93
CA THR A 159 -16.36 17.22 -11.40
C THR A 159 -16.57 17.40 -9.91
N MET A 160 -15.53 17.13 -9.13
CA MET A 160 -15.51 17.31 -7.67
C MET A 160 -14.46 18.36 -7.32
N ASP A 161 -14.77 19.20 -6.33
CA ASP A 161 -13.85 20.19 -5.77
C ASP A 161 -13.15 19.63 -4.53
N ILE A 162 -12.53 18.45 -4.69
CA ILE A 162 -11.90 17.71 -3.60
C ILE A 162 -10.47 17.43 -3.99
N SER A 163 -9.55 17.93 -3.17
CA SER A 163 -8.12 17.76 -3.35
C SER A 163 -7.66 16.42 -2.76
N VAL A 164 -7.99 15.31 -3.45
CA VAL A 164 -7.56 13.94 -3.04
C VAL A 164 -6.03 13.81 -2.96
N ASP A 165 -5.30 14.63 -3.69
CA ASP A 165 -3.84 14.77 -3.64
C ASP A 165 -3.30 15.25 -2.28
N THR A 166 -4.16 15.77 -1.40
CA THR A 166 -3.80 16.07 0.00
C THR A 166 -3.66 14.82 0.87
N LEU A 167 -4.27 13.69 0.46
CA LEU A 167 -4.16 12.41 1.17
C LEU A 167 -2.86 11.67 0.84
N GLY A 168 -2.22 12.01 -0.28
CA GLY A 168 -0.99 11.37 -0.75
C GLY A 168 -0.82 11.47 -2.27
N ASP A 169 0.11 10.67 -2.79
CA ASP A 169 0.39 10.67 -4.22
C ASP A 169 -0.67 9.85 -4.96
N VAL A 170 -1.48 10.50 -5.79
CA VAL A 170 -2.51 9.82 -6.59
C VAL A 170 -1.83 9.04 -7.73
N LEU A 171 -1.79 7.72 -7.59
CA LEU A 171 -1.19 6.81 -8.55
C LEU A 171 -2.12 6.55 -9.73
N ASN A 172 -3.44 6.53 -9.48
CA ASN A 172 -4.43 6.27 -10.50
C ASN A 172 -5.78 6.93 -10.18
N TYR A 173 -6.52 7.22 -11.24
CA TYR A 173 -7.87 7.78 -11.18
C TYR A 173 -8.75 7.16 -12.26
N SER A 174 -9.97 6.76 -11.89
CA SER A 174 -10.99 6.24 -12.78
C SER A 174 -12.34 6.92 -12.52
N LEU A 175 -13.12 7.09 -13.59
CA LEU A 175 -14.43 7.73 -13.55
C LEU A 175 -15.44 6.89 -14.33
N ARG A 176 -16.56 6.55 -13.69
CA ARG A 176 -17.65 5.79 -14.33
C ARG A 176 -19.00 6.43 -14.01
N GLN A 177 -19.86 6.57 -15.01
CA GLN A 177 -21.25 6.97 -14.80
C GLN A 177 -22.05 5.79 -14.25
N VAL A 178 -22.84 6.01 -13.19
CA VAL A 178 -23.54 4.92 -12.46
C VAL A 178 -25.07 5.02 -12.56
N ASN A 179 -25.64 6.23 -12.50
CA ASN A 179 -27.09 6.47 -12.59
C ASN A 179 -27.41 7.68 -13.49
N GLU A 180 -28.64 7.72 -14.03
CA GLU A 180 -29.27 8.76 -14.85
C GLU A 180 -28.47 10.09 -14.92
N ASP A 181 -27.62 10.22 -15.95
CA ASP A 181 -26.85 11.39 -16.41
C ASP A 181 -26.12 12.32 -15.41
N LYS A 182 -26.19 12.08 -14.10
CA LYS A 182 -25.75 13.05 -13.08
C LYS A 182 -24.88 12.47 -11.98
N GLN A 183 -24.85 11.15 -11.78
CA GLN A 183 -24.00 10.53 -10.76
C GLN A 183 -22.82 9.78 -11.38
N PHE A 184 -21.64 10.06 -10.83
CA PHE A 184 -20.39 9.50 -11.24
C PHE A 184 -19.69 8.85 -10.04
N LYS A 185 -19.14 7.67 -10.27
CA LYS A 185 -18.27 6.95 -9.36
C LYS A 185 -16.84 7.33 -9.69
N HIS A 186 -16.14 7.87 -8.71
CA HIS A 186 -14.74 8.23 -8.77
C HIS A 186 -13.94 7.19 -8.00
N GLY A 187 -12.98 6.55 -8.65
CA GLY A 187 -12.07 5.59 -8.03
C GLY A 187 -10.65 6.14 -8.03
N TYR A 188 -10.01 6.17 -6.87
CA TYR A 188 -8.64 6.62 -6.69
C TYR A 188 -7.79 5.51 -6.08
N LEU A 189 -6.57 5.38 -6.58
CA LEU A 189 -5.49 4.65 -5.92
C LEU A 189 -4.46 5.67 -5.47
N VAL A 190 -4.18 5.73 -4.18
CA VAL A 190 -3.33 6.73 -3.56
C VAL A 190 -2.24 6.05 -2.73
N ASN A 191 -1.00 6.54 -2.86
CA ASN A 191 0.07 6.21 -1.92
C ASN A 191 0.05 7.26 -0.80
N TYR A 192 -0.44 6.89 0.38
CA TYR A 192 -0.58 7.83 1.49
C TYR A 192 0.74 8.03 2.22
N ARG A 193 0.88 9.19 2.87
CA ARG A 193 2.12 9.57 3.53
C ARG A 193 2.22 8.99 4.93
N THR A 194 3.43 8.63 5.32
CA THR A 194 3.73 8.27 6.70
C THR A 194 3.67 9.51 7.59
N VAL A 195 3.23 9.32 8.82
CA VAL A 195 3.27 10.34 9.87
C VAL A 195 4.27 9.91 10.93
N ASP A 196 5.13 10.84 11.33
CA ASP A 196 6.10 10.59 12.40
C ASP A 196 5.41 10.81 13.75
N ILE A 197 4.68 9.79 14.21
CA ILE A 197 3.98 9.84 15.50
C ILE A 197 4.51 8.71 16.38
N ILE A 198 5.10 9.10 17.51
CA ILE A 198 5.55 8.17 18.54
C ILE A 198 4.53 8.22 19.67
N ASN A 199 3.75 7.16 19.83
CA ASN A 199 2.91 6.98 20.99
C ASN A 199 3.71 6.22 22.07
N ASN A 200 3.68 6.72 23.31
CA ASN A 200 4.40 6.13 24.44
C ASN A 200 3.39 5.58 25.46
N GLN A 201 2.68 4.54 25.06
CA GLN A 201 1.72 3.84 25.91
C GLN A 201 2.23 2.50 26.41
N SER A 202 1.70 2.07 27.55
CA SER A 202 1.93 0.73 28.06
C SER A 202 1.35 -0.35 27.12
N GLU A 203 1.99 -1.50 27.08
CA GLU A 203 1.46 -2.67 26.38
C GLU A 203 0.09 -3.09 26.92
N LEU A 204 -0.78 -3.53 26.00
CA LEU A 204 -2.13 -4.01 26.28
C LEU A 204 -2.15 -5.53 26.16
N SER A 205 -2.70 -6.21 27.18
CA SER A 205 -2.94 -7.64 27.12
C SER A 205 -4.12 -7.98 26.23
N LEU A 206 -4.15 -9.20 25.68
CA LEU A 206 -5.24 -9.68 24.84
C LEU A 206 -6.60 -9.62 25.55
N ASP A 207 -6.67 -10.02 26.83
CA ASP A 207 -7.91 -10.00 27.62
C ASP A 207 -8.47 -8.60 27.82
N LYS A 208 -7.57 -7.62 28.05
CA LYS A 208 -7.97 -6.21 28.18
C LYS A 208 -8.46 -5.66 26.85
N PHE A 209 -7.77 -5.97 25.76
CA PHE A 209 -8.21 -5.60 24.41
C PHE A 209 -9.59 -6.19 24.10
N GLN A 210 -9.78 -7.50 24.34
CA GLN A 210 -11.06 -8.16 24.09
C GLN A 210 -12.21 -7.56 24.91
N SER A 211 -11.94 -7.18 26.16
CA SER A 211 -12.93 -6.53 27.03
C SER A 211 -13.36 -5.18 26.44
N LEU A 212 -12.41 -4.34 26.02
CA LEU A 212 -12.68 -3.05 25.37
C LEU A 212 -13.53 -3.19 24.10
N ILE A 213 -13.24 -4.21 23.28
CA ILE A 213 -14.00 -4.44 22.04
C ILE A 213 -15.41 -4.97 22.32
N THR A 214 -15.56 -5.82 23.33
CA THR A 214 -16.86 -6.41 23.67
C THR A 214 -17.86 -5.33 24.09
N GLU A 215 -17.41 -4.28 24.77
CA GLU A 215 -18.23 -3.12 25.16
C GLU A 215 -18.79 -2.33 23.95
N MET A 216 -18.17 -2.44 22.77
CA MET A 216 -18.59 -1.71 21.57
C MET A 216 -19.73 -2.38 20.78
N GLU A 217 -20.18 -3.57 21.22
CA GLU A 217 -21.19 -4.38 20.52
C GLU A 217 -20.86 -4.58 19.03
N THR A 218 -19.67 -5.12 18.76
CA THR A 218 -19.20 -5.40 17.39
C THR A 218 -20.05 -6.48 16.72
N SER A 219 -20.20 -6.41 15.39
CA SER A 219 -20.96 -7.41 14.64
C SER A 219 -20.18 -8.71 14.41
N PHE A 220 -18.84 -8.65 14.45
CA PHE A 220 -17.97 -9.81 14.40
C PHE A 220 -16.65 -9.53 15.11
N PHE A 221 -16.14 -10.53 15.84
CA PHE A 221 -14.83 -10.51 16.48
C PHE A 221 -14.20 -11.89 16.37
N LYS A 222 -12.97 -11.96 15.87
CA LYS A 222 -12.21 -13.20 15.80
C LYS A 222 -10.73 -12.95 16.00
N VAL A 223 -10.14 -13.70 16.93
CA VAL A 223 -8.69 -13.84 17.08
C VAL A 223 -8.24 -15.02 16.23
N LEU A 224 -7.18 -14.84 15.46
CA LEU A 224 -6.55 -15.88 14.64
C LEU A 224 -5.40 -16.54 15.40
N ASP A 225 -4.89 -17.63 14.85
CA ASP A 225 -3.73 -18.32 15.42
C ASP A 225 -2.51 -17.37 15.44
N PRO A 226 -1.73 -17.35 16.54
CA PRO A 226 -0.52 -16.55 16.64
C PRO A 226 0.49 -16.87 15.54
N ILE A 227 1.21 -15.84 15.09
CA ILE A 227 2.22 -15.94 14.04
C ILE A 227 3.54 -15.40 14.58
N GLU A 228 4.63 -16.12 14.35
CA GLU A 228 5.98 -15.61 14.63
C GLU A 228 6.38 -14.57 13.58
N ARG A 229 6.73 -13.36 14.02
CA ARG A 229 7.19 -12.25 13.16
C ARG A 229 8.44 -11.62 13.75
N GLY A 230 9.60 -12.14 13.33
CA GLY A 230 10.90 -11.75 13.89
C GLY A 230 11.01 -12.14 15.36
N ASN A 231 11.32 -11.18 16.23
CA ASN A 231 11.43 -11.39 17.68
C ASN A 231 10.08 -11.28 18.41
N ASN A 232 8.98 -11.12 17.68
CA ASN A 232 7.65 -10.93 18.25
C ASN A 232 6.71 -12.07 17.86
N ILE A 233 5.77 -12.35 18.75
CA ILE A 233 4.54 -13.10 18.46
C ILE A 233 3.48 -12.07 18.08
N GLN A 234 2.89 -12.24 16.90
CA GLN A 234 1.77 -11.46 16.40
C GLN A 234 0.48 -12.25 16.62
N ASN A 235 -0.50 -11.66 17.30
CA ASN A 235 -1.85 -12.17 17.41
C ASN A 235 -2.77 -11.38 16.46
N PRO A 236 -3.12 -11.91 15.29
CA PRO A 236 -3.98 -11.21 14.35
C PRO A 236 -5.44 -11.28 14.81
N ILE A 237 -6.15 -10.17 14.68
CA ILE A 237 -7.53 -9.99 15.11
C ILE A 237 -8.32 -9.34 13.98
N ILE A 238 -9.51 -9.88 13.70
CA ILE A 238 -10.47 -9.32 12.75
C ILE A 238 -11.70 -8.84 13.50
N ILE A 239 -12.06 -7.58 13.30
CA ILE A 239 -13.22 -6.95 13.92
C ILE A 239 -14.10 -6.34 12.84
N GLN A 240 -15.40 -6.64 12.85
CA GLN A 240 -16.38 -5.98 12.01
C GLN A 240 -17.29 -5.10 12.87
N ILE A 241 -17.47 -3.86 12.42
CA ILE A 241 -18.31 -2.85 13.07
C ILE A 241 -19.23 -2.26 12.02
N SER A 242 -20.48 -2.01 12.40
CA SER A 242 -21.44 -1.28 11.56
C SER A 242 -21.87 -0.01 12.27
N GLY A 243 -22.04 1.07 11.50
CA GLY A 243 -22.44 2.39 11.98
C GLY A 243 -21.27 3.35 12.12
N VAL A 244 -21.42 4.56 11.57
CA VAL A 244 -20.37 5.59 11.50
C VAL A 244 -19.83 5.95 12.88
N ASP A 245 -20.71 6.14 13.87
CA ASP A 245 -20.30 6.52 15.23
C ASP A 245 -19.40 5.46 15.88
N LYS A 246 -19.77 4.18 15.75
CA LYS A 246 -18.99 3.06 16.29
C LYS A 246 -17.65 2.91 15.56
N ILE A 247 -17.62 3.13 14.24
CA ILE A 247 -16.40 3.12 13.43
C ILE A 247 -15.44 4.23 13.89
N ASN A 248 -15.94 5.45 14.06
CA ASN A 248 -15.14 6.58 14.52
C ASN A 248 -14.64 6.40 15.97
N GLN A 249 -15.47 5.83 16.84
CA GLN A 249 -15.07 5.45 18.19
C GLN A 249 -13.93 4.43 18.17
N MET A 250 -14.00 3.42 17.29
CA MET A 250 -12.95 2.40 17.17
C MET A 250 -11.63 2.98 16.67
N LEU A 251 -11.68 3.86 15.66
CA LEU A 251 -10.48 4.55 15.15
C LEU A 251 -9.84 5.43 16.23
N SER A 252 -10.66 6.16 17.00
CA SER A 252 -10.19 7.00 18.10
C SER A 252 -9.55 6.17 19.22
N ASN A 253 -10.15 5.02 19.55
CA ASN A 253 -9.57 4.08 20.50
C ASN A 253 -8.22 3.57 19.98
N LEU A 254 -8.17 3.01 18.77
CA LEU A 254 -6.92 2.47 18.19
C LEU A 254 -5.79 3.50 18.11
N TYR A 255 -6.11 4.76 17.86
CA TYR A 255 -5.12 5.85 17.87
C TYR A 255 -4.43 5.99 19.24
N THR A 256 -5.13 5.63 20.32
CA THR A 256 -4.73 5.81 21.71
C THR A 256 -4.61 4.49 22.48
N LEU A 257 -4.46 3.35 21.80
CA LEU A 257 -4.21 2.07 22.46
C LEU A 257 -2.72 1.74 22.50
N GLY A 258 -2.38 0.81 23.40
CA GLY A 258 -1.02 0.46 23.81
C GLY A 258 -0.02 0.26 22.68
N ASN A 259 1.27 0.39 23.00
CA ASN A 259 2.39 0.34 22.05
C ASN A 259 2.58 -1.00 21.32
N ASN A 260 1.74 -1.98 21.60
CA ASN A 260 1.76 -3.27 20.96
C ASN A 260 0.51 -3.55 20.11
N VAL A 261 -0.40 -2.57 19.98
CA VAL A 261 -1.60 -2.68 19.14
C VAL A 261 -1.36 -1.93 17.84
N ALA A 262 -1.57 -2.60 16.71
CA ALA A 262 -1.40 -2.02 15.38
C ALA A 262 -2.62 -2.30 14.50
N LEU A 263 -3.11 -1.29 13.79
CA LEU A 263 -4.05 -1.45 12.69
C LEU A 263 -3.26 -1.70 11.41
N GLU A 264 -3.36 -2.90 10.87
CA GLU A 264 -2.63 -3.32 9.65
C GLU A 264 -3.42 -3.01 8.39
N LYS A 265 -4.75 -3.15 8.48
CA LYS A 265 -5.66 -2.90 7.36
C LYS A 265 -7.02 -2.44 7.84
N PHE A 266 -7.59 -1.52 7.08
CA PHE A 266 -8.95 -1.05 7.26
C PHE A 266 -9.73 -1.16 5.96
N VAL A 267 -10.96 -1.66 6.04
CA VAL A 267 -11.87 -1.73 4.89
C VAL A 267 -13.23 -1.21 5.31
N PHE A 268 -13.60 -0.03 4.84
CA PHE A 268 -14.94 0.54 4.96
C PHE A 268 -15.71 0.30 3.67
N THR A 269 -16.95 -0.15 3.82
CA THR A 269 -17.91 -0.29 2.72
C THR A 269 -19.23 0.36 3.07
N ASN A 270 -19.82 1.01 2.07
CA ASN A 270 -21.15 1.56 2.17
C ASN A 270 -21.93 1.24 0.90
N ASN A 271 -23.22 0.95 1.05
CA ASN A 271 -24.11 0.73 -0.07
C ASN A 271 -24.87 2.03 -0.34
N LEU A 272 -25.09 2.36 -1.61
CA LEU A 272 -25.91 3.52 -2.03
C LEU A 272 -27.30 3.53 -1.38
N ASN A 273 -27.84 2.34 -1.11
CA ASN A 273 -29.20 2.15 -0.59
C ASN A 273 -29.25 1.82 0.90
N ASP A 274 -28.10 1.68 1.56
CA ASP A 274 -28.02 1.37 2.99
C ASP A 274 -27.52 2.59 3.75
N SER A 275 -28.14 2.85 4.90
CA SER A 275 -27.74 3.93 5.79
C SER A 275 -26.68 3.49 6.80
N ASN A 276 -26.38 2.19 6.86
CA ASN A 276 -25.50 1.61 7.86
C ASN A 276 -24.20 1.09 7.23
N PRO A 277 -23.17 1.93 7.10
CA PRO A 277 -21.88 1.48 6.58
C PRO A 277 -21.26 0.45 7.52
N THR A 278 -20.40 -0.38 6.95
CA THR A 278 -19.69 -1.42 7.68
C THR A 278 -18.20 -1.24 7.50
N SER A 279 -17.41 -1.53 8.53
CA SER A 279 -15.97 -1.56 8.45
C SER A 279 -15.40 -2.84 9.03
N VAL A 280 -14.32 -3.31 8.41
CA VAL A 280 -13.49 -4.41 8.91
C VAL A 280 -12.13 -3.85 9.28
N PHE A 281 -11.73 -4.10 10.52
CA PHE A 281 -10.44 -3.75 11.08
C PHE A 281 -9.60 -5.03 11.20
N TYR A 282 -8.42 -5.01 10.61
CA TYR A 282 -7.40 -6.06 10.76
C TYR A 282 -6.34 -5.53 11.69
N ILE A 283 -6.31 -6.05 12.90
CA ILE A 283 -5.50 -5.55 14.01
C ILE A 283 -4.50 -6.63 14.40
N SER A 284 -3.31 -6.21 14.80
CA SER A 284 -2.30 -7.08 15.38
C SER A 284 -2.03 -6.65 16.81
N LEU A 285 -1.98 -7.63 17.72
CA LEU A 285 -1.32 -7.46 19.00
C LEU A 285 0.05 -8.12 18.95
N TYR A 286 1.10 -7.33 19.20
CA TYR A 286 2.47 -7.81 19.26
C TYR A 286 2.86 -8.13 20.71
N PHE A 287 3.62 -9.20 20.89
CA PHE A 287 4.25 -9.52 22.17
C PHE A 287 5.67 -9.96 21.89
N LEU A 288 6.60 -9.62 22.78
CA LEU A 288 7.96 -10.17 22.68
C LEU A 288 7.89 -11.69 22.75
N ASN A 289 8.58 -12.37 21.85
CA ASN A 289 8.75 -13.81 21.94
C ASN A 289 9.69 -14.10 23.12
N THR A 290 9.12 -14.51 24.25
CA THR A 290 9.89 -14.84 25.46
C THR A 290 10.49 -16.25 25.42
N GLU A 291 10.26 -17.04 24.36
CA GLU A 291 10.96 -18.30 24.13
C GLU A 291 12.33 -18.04 23.50
N LEU A 292 13.24 -17.47 24.29
CA LEU A 292 14.68 -17.64 24.12
C LEU A 292 15.16 -18.59 25.21
N GLY A 293 15.17 -19.90 24.91
CA GLY A 293 15.64 -20.95 25.82
C GLY A 293 15.48 -22.34 25.27
#